data_AF-A0AAV2QDV5-F1
#
_entry.id   AF-A0AAV2QDV5-F1
#
_cell.length_a   1.000
_cell.length_b   1.000
_cell.length_c   1.000
_cell.angle_alpha   90.00
_cell.angle_beta   90.00
_cell.angle_gamma   90.00
#
_symmetry.space_group_name_H-M   'P 1'
#
loop_
_entity.id
_entity.type
_entity.pdbx_description
1 polymer ?
#
loop_
_entity_poly.entity_id
_entity_poly.type
_entity_poly.pdbx_seq_one_letter_code
_entity_poly.pdbx_strand_id
1 'polypeptide(L)'
;QKIHCPPVPLILSLYLPVSIIGYAVIGSDVDSNILLNVGMGTAVQIAIGLEIINLIGTYIVSFNPVALAFEEMLNIPNEFGWKRVSLRTGIVVLEVFICLAIPDFSLILNLIGGSATTLCTFVLPPLMYMKLADMKGEWPTWSVPLWERTYLIEIIIVGIVGGICATISAVGAILAKSFDNSCFTNFNG
;
A
#
# COMPACT_ATOMS: atom_id res chain seq x y z
N GLN A 1 -22.06 26.79 -2.39
CA GLN A 1 -21.15 26.85 -1.23
C GLN A 1 -21.36 25.58 -0.40
N LYS A 2 -20.80 24.45 -0.86
CA LYS A 2 -20.88 23.16 -0.14
C LYS A 2 -19.59 23.01 0.67
N ILE A 3 -19.72 22.69 1.95
CA ILE A 3 -18.63 22.27 2.83
C ILE A 3 -18.13 20.92 2.28
N HIS A 4 -17.20 20.97 1.33
CA HIS A 4 -16.45 19.80 0.89
C HIS A 4 -15.32 19.64 1.91
N CYS A 5 -15.62 18.96 3.03
CA CYS A 5 -14.58 18.61 3.99
C CYS A 5 -13.55 17.77 3.23
N PRO A 6 -12.27 18.20 3.16
CA PRO A 6 -11.26 17.39 2.51
C PRO A 6 -11.21 16.02 3.20
N PRO A 7 -10.96 14.92 2.47
CA PRO A 7 -11.01 13.57 3.04
C PRO A 7 -9.98 13.35 4.16
N VAL A 8 -8.89 14.12 4.15
CA VAL A 8 -7.77 14.00 5.10
C VAL A 8 -8.16 14.24 6.56
N PRO A 9 -8.76 15.39 6.97
CA PRO A 9 -9.17 15.59 8.35
C PRO A 9 -10.20 14.56 8.85
N LEU A 10 -11.06 14.04 7.97
CA LEU A 10 -12.02 13.00 8.34
C LEU A 10 -11.30 11.69 8.71
N ILE A 11 -10.34 11.27 7.90
CA ILE A 11 -9.51 10.09 8.18
C ILE A 11 -8.74 10.30 9.49
N LEU A 12 -8.09 11.45 9.66
CA LEU A 12 -7.36 11.77 10.89
C LEU A 12 -8.27 11.70 12.13
N SER A 13 -9.49 12.25 12.06
CA SER A 13 -10.44 12.19 13.16
C SER A 13 -10.93 10.78 13.50
N LEU A 14 -10.89 9.85 12.55
CA LEU A 14 -11.26 8.46 12.77
C LEU A 14 -10.10 7.66 13.37
N TYR A 15 -8.89 7.80 12.81
CA TYR A 15 -7.74 7.02 13.22
C TYR A 15 -7.12 7.49 14.55
N LEU A 16 -6.99 8.81 14.77
CA LEU A 16 -6.34 9.33 15.99
C LEU A 16 -6.96 8.82 17.30
N PRO A 17 -8.27 8.96 17.56
CA PRO A 17 -8.84 8.53 18.84
C PRO A 17 -8.74 7.00 19.01
N VAL A 18 -8.91 6.23 17.93
CA VAL A 18 -8.78 4.77 17.96
C VAL A 18 -7.36 4.36 18.33
N SER A 19 -6.34 4.99 17.74
CA SER A 19 -4.94 4.74 18.07
C SER A 19 -4.57 5.14 19.50
N ILE A 20 -5.05 6.30 19.97
CA ILE A 20 -4.79 6.78 21.34
C ILE A 20 -5.41 5.84 22.37
N ILE A 21 -6.67 5.44 22.19
CA ILE A 21 -7.37 4.54 23.11
C ILE A 21 -6.73 3.14 23.05
N GLY A 22 -6.41 2.64 21.86
CA GLY A 22 -5.75 1.35 21.68
C GLY A 22 -4.40 1.28 22.41
N TYR A 23 -3.58 2.31 22.27
CA TYR A 23 -2.29 2.40 22.97
C TYR A 23 -2.46 2.54 24.49
N ALA A 24 -3.44 3.32 24.95
CA ALA A 24 -3.71 3.48 26.38
C ALA A 24 -4.15 2.18 27.08
N VAL A 25 -4.80 1.26 26.36
CA VAL A 25 -5.30 -0.01 26.91
C VAL A 25 -4.25 -1.12 26.89
N ILE A 26 -3.45 -1.22 25.82
CA ILE A 26 -2.49 -2.33 25.63
C ILE A 26 -1.10 -1.98 26.20
N GLY A 27 -0.75 -0.69 26.28
CA GLY A 27 0.54 -0.24 26.78
C GLY A 27 1.66 -0.34 25.72
N SER A 28 2.91 -0.44 26.18
CA SER A 28 4.10 -0.41 25.32
C SER A 28 4.34 -1.66 24.49
N ASP A 29 3.73 -2.79 24.86
CA ASP A 29 3.89 -4.10 24.20
C ASP A 29 2.79 -4.34 23.15
N VAL A 30 2.45 -3.33 22.34
CA VAL A 30 1.46 -3.46 21.27
C VAL A 30 2.09 -4.06 20.01
N ASP A 31 1.58 -5.22 19.59
CA ASP A 31 1.98 -5.82 18.33
C ASP A 31 1.45 -5.04 17.13
N SER A 32 2.09 -5.26 15.98
CA SER A 32 1.69 -4.60 14.72
C SER A 32 0.24 -4.85 14.32
N ASN A 33 -0.35 -5.96 14.78
CA ASN A 33 -1.78 -6.21 14.73
C ASN A 33 -2.37 -6.13 16.16
N ILE A 34 -3.14 -5.08 16.40
CA ILE A 34 -3.79 -4.82 17.69
C ILE A 34 -4.75 -5.93 18.13
N LEU A 35 -5.34 -6.67 17.19
CA LEU A 35 -6.27 -7.75 17.49
C LEU A 35 -5.59 -8.99 18.08
N LEU A 36 -4.26 -9.12 17.94
CA LEU A 36 -3.51 -10.23 18.55
C LEU A 36 -3.29 -10.03 20.06
N ASN A 37 -3.17 -8.78 20.51
CA ASN A 37 -2.87 -8.46 21.92
C ASN A 37 -4.12 -8.11 22.74
N VAL A 38 -5.25 -7.88 22.07
CA VAL A 38 -6.53 -7.71 22.76
C VAL A 38 -7.07 -9.09 23.14
N GLY A 39 -7.24 -9.35 24.44
CA GLY A 39 -7.67 -10.68 24.93
C GLY A 39 -8.94 -11.19 24.23
N MET A 40 -9.07 -12.52 24.07
CA MET A 40 -10.16 -13.16 23.32
C MET A 40 -11.54 -12.96 23.98
N GLY A 41 -12.15 -11.80 23.77
CA GLY A 41 -13.52 -11.49 24.12
C GLY A 41 -14.49 -11.73 22.94
N THR A 42 -15.78 -11.88 23.25
CA THR A 42 -16.83 -12.06 22.23
C THR A 42 -16.91 -10.88 21.25
N ALA A 43 -16.68 -9.66 21.72
CA ALA A 43 -16.62 -8.46 20.87
C ALA A 43 -15.45 -8.50 19.87
N VAL A 44 -14.30 -9.03 20.28
CA VAL A 44 -13.10 -9.14 19.43
C VAL A 44 -13.32 -10.19 18.35
N GLN A 45 -13.95 -11.32 18.69
CA GLN A 45 -14.30 -12.35 17.70
C GLN A 45 -15.27 -11.82 16.64
N ILE A 46 -16.25 -11.01 17.02
CA ILE A 46 -17.17 -10.35 16.08
C ILE A 46 -16.39 -9.37 15.19
N ALA A 47 -15.46 -8.58 15.76
CA ALA A 47 -14.63 -7.66 15.00
C ALA A 47 -13.75 -8.37 13.98
N ILE A 48 -13.06 -9.45 14.37
CA ILE A 48 -12.27 -10.31 13.48
C ILE A 48 -13.17 -10.88 12.36
N GLY A 49 -14.36 -11.36 12.69
CA GLY A 49 -15.31 -11.88 11.69
C GLY A 49 -15.73 -10.81 10.67
N LEU A 50 -16.01 -9.59 11.14
CA LEU A 50 -16.38 -8.47 10.26
C LEU A 50 -15.19 -8.01 9.39
N GLU A 51 -13.98 -8.00 9.95
CA GLU A 51 -12.76 -7.68 9.22
C GLU A 51 -12.48 -8.69 8.11
N ILE A 52 -12.63 -9.99 8.37
CA ILE A 52 -12.48 -11.04 7.36
C ILE A 52 -13.45 -10.81 6.19
N ILE A 53 -14.74 -10.53 6.49
CA ILE A 53 -15.74 -10.25 5.46
C ILE A 53 -15.35 -9.00 4.64
N ASN A 54 -14.91 -7.94 5.32
CA ASN A 54 -14.48 -6.70 4.68
C ASN A 54 -13.24 -6.89 3.78
N LEU A 55 -12.26 -7.66 4.23
CA LEU A 55 -11.04 -7.95 3.48
C LEU A 55 -11.33 -8.82 2.25
N ILE A 56 -12.18 -9.84 2.36
CA ILE A 56 -12.62 -10.65 1.20
C ILE A 56 -13.29 -9.77 0.15
N GLY A 57 -14.21 -8.89 0.57
CA GLY A 57 -14.89 -7.97 -0.34
C GLY A 57 -13.92 -7.01 -1.04
N THR A 58 -13.01 -6.43 -0.26
CA THR A 58 -11.98 -5.50 -0.78
C THR A 58 -11.04 -6.19 -1.76
N TYR A 59 -10.62 -7.42 -1.46
CA TYR A 59 -9.76 -8.22 -2.34
C TYR A 59 -10.43 -8.49 -3.69
N ILE A 60 -11.70 -8.93 -3.71
CA ILE A 60 -12.42 -9.21 -4.96
C ILE A 60 -12.50 -7.97 -5.85
N VAL A 61 -12.84 -6.81 -5.26
CA VAL A 61 -13.00 -5.56 -6.01
C VAL A 61 -11.66 -5.02 -6.50
N SER A 62 -10.61 -5.10 -5.69
CA SER A 62 -9.28 -4.59 -6.02
C SER A 62 -8.48 -5.49 -6.96
N PHE A 63 -8.66 -6.81 -6.87
CA PHE A 63 -7.94 -7.77 -7.71
C PHE A 63 -8.35 -7.67 -9.20
N ASN A 64 -9.62 -7.39 -9.49
CA ASN A 64 -10.10 -7.33 -10.87
C ASN A 64 -9.38 -6.28 -11.76
N PRO A 65 -9.24 -5.00 -11.36
CA PRO A 65 -8.45 -4.04 -12.13
C PRO A 65 -6.96 -4.38 -12.19
N VAL A 66 -6.39 -4.98 -11.13
CA VAL A 66 -4.99 -5.45 -11.14
C VAL A 66 -4.79 -6.50 -12.23
N ALA A 67 -5.66 -7.51 -12.28
CA ALA A 67 -5.61 -8.54 -13.31
C ALA A 67 -5.76 -7.95 -14.71
N LEU A 68 -6.65 -6.97 -14.91
CA LEU A 68 -6.83 -6.30 -16.20
C LEU A 68 -5.58 -5.52 -16.62
N ALA A 69 -4.93 -4.82 -15.68
CA ALA A 69 -3.69 -4.09 -15.96
C ALA A 69 -2.58 -5.04 -16.44
N PHE A 70 -2.43 -6.21 -15.81
CA PHE A 70 -1.48 -7.23 -16.27
C PHE A 70 -1.88 -7.88 -17.61
N GLU A 71 -3.19 -8.10 -17.85
CA GLU A 71 -3.72 -8.58 -19.14
C GLU A 71 -3.37 -7.60 -20.28
N GLU A 72 -3.49 -6.29 -20.04
CA GLU A 72 -3.14 -5.21 -20.98
C GLU A 72 -1.62 -5.12 -21.19
N MET A 73 -0.82 -5.16 -20.12
CA MET A 73 0.66 -5.13 -20.22
C MET A 73 1.23 -6.31 -21.03
N LEU A 74 0.58 -7.47 -20.96
CA LEU A 74 0.98 -8.67 -21.72
C LEU A 74 0.25 -8.81 -23.06
N ASN A 75 -0.53 -7.79 -23.44
CA ASN A 75 -1.26 -7.69 -24.71
C ASN A 75 -2.10 -8.95 -25.02
N ILE A 76 -2.75 -9.50 -23.99
CA ILE A 76 -3.54 -10.72 -24.11
C ILE A 76 -4.89 -10.36 -24.73
N PRO A 77 -5.31 -11.02 -25.84
CA PRO A 77 -6.60 -10.74 -26.45
C PRO A 77 -7.75 -10.99 -25.46
N ASN A 78 -8.75 -10.10 -25.47
CA ASN A 78 -9.94 -10.09 -24.59
C ASN A 78 -10.90 -11.29 -24.79
N GLU A 79 -10.42 -12.39 -25.36
CA GLU A 79 -11.20 -13.62 -25.49
C GLU A 79 -11.08 -14.46 -24.21
N PHE A 80 -12.14 -15.23 -23.88
CA PHE A 80 -12.14 -16.19 -22.78
C PHE A 80 -11.19 -17.36 -23.11
N GLY A 81 -9.88 -17.12 -23.00
CA GLY A 81 -8.83 -18.08 -23.25
C GLY A 81 -8.17 -18.60 -21.98
N TRP A 82 -7.59 -19.79 -22.05
CA TRP A 82 -6.81 -20.41 -20.97
C TRP A 82 -5.65 -19.52 -20.51
N LYS A 83 -5.11 -18.67 -21.39
CA LYS A 83 -4.08 -17.68 -21.06
C LYS A 83 -4.51 -16.70 -19.97
N ARG A 84 -5.78 -16.28 -19.99
CA ARG A 84 -6.35 -15.36 -19.00
C ARG A 84 -6.46 -15.99 -17.63
N VAL A 85 -6.96 -17.23 -17.58
CA VAL A 85 -7.07 -18.01 -16.34
C VAL A 85 -5.66 -18.28 -15.78
N SER A 86 -4.71 -18.68 -16.62
CA SER A 86 -3.34 -18.94 -16.19
C SER A 86 -2.65 -17.69 -15.62
N LEU A 87 -2.88 -16.51 -16.20
CA LEU A 87 -2.32 -15.26 -15.69
C LEU A 87 -2.91 -14.91 -14.33
N ARG A 88 -4.25 -14.95 -14.20
CA ARG A 88 -4.93 -14.64 -12.94
C ARG A 88 -4.51 -15.59 -11.83
N THR A 89 -4.47 -16.89 -12.10
CA THR A 89 -3.97 -17.88 -11.13
C THR A 89 -2.49 -17.65 -10.83
N GLY A 90 -1.68 -17.25 -11.82
CA GLY A 90 -0.27 -16.91 -11.62
C GLY A 90 -0.06 -15.75 -10.65
N ILE A 91 -0.87 -14.68 -10.75
CA ILE A 91 -0.83 -13.55 -9.81
C ILE A 91 -1.14 -14.01 -8.39
N VAL A 92 -2.23 -14.77 -8.21
CA VAL A 92 -2.63 -15.28 -6.88
C VAL A 92 -1.55 -16.20 -6.30
N VAL A 93 -0.96 -17.08 -7.11
CA VAL A 93 0.13 -17.96 -6.65
C VAL A 93 1.36 -17.15 -6.24
N LEU A 94 1.68 -16.06 -6.96
CA LEU A 94 2.78 -15.17 -6.61
C LEU A 94 2.51 -14.42 -5.30
N GLU A 95 1.28 -13.95 -5.08
CA GLU A 95 0.87 -13.35 -3.80
C GLU A 95 1.01 -14.35 -2.64
N VAL A 96 0.51 -15.57 -2.81
CA VAL A 96 0.64 -16.64 -1.81
C VAL A 96 2.11 -16.96 -1.52
N PHE A 97 2.95 -16.98 -2.55
CA PHE A 97 4.39 -17.22 -2.39
C PHE A 97 5.06 -16.12 -1.55
N ILE A 98 4.70 -14.85 -1.78
CA ILE A 98 5.19 -13.72 -0.98
C ILE A 98 4.74 -13.84 0.49
N CYS A 99 3.46 -14.18 0.71
CA CYS A 99 2.92 -14.40 2.06
C CYS A 99 3.60 -15.57 2.81
N LEU A 100 4.02 -16.61 2.09
CA LEU A 100 4.76 -17.73 2.68
C LEU A 100 6.23 -17.38 2.97
N ALA A 101 6.83 -16.49 2.19
CA ALA A 101 8.20 -16.04 2.38
C ALA A 101 8.34 -15.04 3.54
N ILE A 102 7.35 -14.17 3.74
CA ILE A 102 7.33 -13.13 4.77
C ILE A 102 6.02 -13.24 5.56
N PRO A 103 5.99 -13.96 6.69
CA PRO A 103 4.77 -14.18 7.46
C PRO A 103 4.28 -12.92 8.22
N ASP A 104 5.09 -11.86 8.28
CA ASP A 104 4.76 -10.60 8.95
C ASP A 104 4.11 -9.58 7.99
N PHE A 105 2.80 -9.41 8.13
CA PHE A 105 2.03 -8.44 7.35
C PHE A 105 2.52 -6.99 7.48
N SER A 106 2.96 -6.59 8.68
CA SER A 106 3.46 -5.24 8.93
C SER A 106 4.72 -4.90 8.13
N LEU A 107 5.62 -5.87 7.96
CA LEU A 107 6.82 -5.66 7.14
C LEU A 107 6.47 -5.47 5.66
N ILE A 108 5.51 -6.25 5.15
CA ILE A 108 4.99 -6.11 3.79
C ILE A 108 4.35 -4.72 3.60
N LEU A 109 3.48 -4.31 4.53
CA LEU A 109 2.85 -2.98 4.49
C LEU A 109 3.87 -1.84 4.55
N ASN A 110 4.89 -1.95 5.40
CA ASN A 110 5.94 -0.94 5.50
C ASN A 110 6.75 -0.84 4.20
N LEU A 111 7.02 -1.96 3.55
CA LEU A 111 7.70 -1.99 2.26
C LEU A 111 6.84 -1.34 1.16
N ILE A 112 5.57 -1.76 1.03
CA ILE A 112 4.66 -1.24 0.00
C ILE A 112 4.37 0.26 0.23
N GLY A 113 4.09 0.65 1.48
CA GLY A 113 3.84 2.04 1.86
C GLY A 113 5.07 2.92 1.70
N GLY A 114 6.24 2.43 2.11
CA GLY A 114 7.51 3.15 2.00
C GLY A 114 7.99 3.34 0.57
N SER A 115 7.67 2.42 -0.35
CA SER A 115 8.15 2.45 -1.74
C SER A 115 7.05 2.87 -2.73
N ALA A 116 6.04 2.04 -2.95
CA ALA A 116 5.02 2.28 -3.96
C ALA A 116 4.15 3.50 -3.63
N THR A 117 3.69 3.63 -2.38
CA THR A 117 2.85 4.76 -1.99
C THR A 117 3.63 6.08 -2.00
N THR A 118 4.89 6.10 -1.54
CA THR A 118 5.72 7.33 -1.61
C THR A 118 5.95 7.78 -3.05
N LEU A 119 6.26 6.87 -3.96
CA LEU A 119 6.42 7.17 -5.39
C LEU A 119 5.11 7.68 -6.00
N CYS A 120 4.00 7.02 -5.76
CA CYS A 120 2.69 7.40 -6.33
C CYS A 120 2.12 8.69 -5.74
N THR A 121 2.47 9.06 -4.50
CA THR A 121 1.92 10.27 -3.84
C THR A 121 2.84 11.48 -3.91
N PHE A 122 4.15 11.32 -3.74
CA PHE A 122 5.09 12.45 -3.71
C PHE A 122 5.81 12.69 -5.05
N VAL A 123 6.00 11.65 -5.86
CA VAL A 123 6.80 11.76 -7.09
C VAL A 123 5.90 11.89 -8.31
N LEU A 124 4.93 10.99 -8.48
CA LEU A 124 4.10 10.92 -9.67
C LEU A 124 3.26 12.20 -9.91
N PRO A 125 2.52 12.77 -8.94
CA PRO A 125 1.65 13.92 -9.20
C PRO A 125 2.44 15.20 -9.54
N PRO A 126 3.50 15.58 -8.81
CA PRO A 126 4.34 16.73 -9.19
C PRO A 126 5.04 16.55 -10.53
N LEU A 127 5.51 15.34 -10.86
CA LEU A 127 6.11 15.07 -12.17
C LEU A 127 5.09 15.21 -13.30
N MET A 128 3.89 14.65 -13.15
CA MET A 128 2.82 14.79 -14.14
C MET A 128 2.41 16.25 -14.31
N TYR A 129 2.30 17.00 -13.22
CA TYR A 129 1.97 18.43 -13.25
C TYR A 129 3.01 19.23 -14.03
N MET A 130 4.31 19.04 -13.75
CA MET A 130 5.38 19.72 -14.47
C MET A 130 5.43 19.32 -15.95
N LYS A 131 5.28 18.02 -16.26
CA LYS A 131 5.23 17.53 -17.64
C LYS A 131 4.08 18.14 -18.41
N LEU A 132 2.89 18.20 -17.80
CA LEU A 132 1.70 18.80 -18.42
C LEU A 132 1.87 20.30 -18.64
N ALA A 133 2.50 21.01 -17.70
CA ALA A 133 2.77 22.43 -17.82
C ALA A 133 3.81 22.78 -18.91
N ASP A 134 4.79 21.90 -19.15
CA ASP A 134 5.80 22.08 -20.20
C ASP A 134 5.31 21.65 -21.60
N MET A 135 4.23 20.86 -21.68
CA MET A 135 3.64 20.45 -22.95
C MET A 135 3.02 21.65 -23.67
N LYS A 136 3.55 21.96 -24.85
CA LYS A 136 2.98 22.96 -25.76
C LYS A 136 2.04 22.25 -26.75
N GLY A 137 0.74 22.49 -26.63
CA GLY A 137 -0.30 21.98 -27.55
C GLY A 137 -1.30 23.08 -27.94
N GLU A 138 -2.46 22.70 -28.49
CA GLU A 138 -3.58 23.63 -28.80
C GLU A 138 -4.24 24.24 -27.56
N TRP A 139 -3.89 23.75 -26.36
CA TRP A 139 -4.39 24.23 -25.08
C TRP A 139 -3.65 25.49 -24.61
N PRO A 140 -4.30 26.37 -23.80
CA PRO A 140 -3.66 27.58 -23.30
C PRO A 140 -2.38 27.25 -22.54
N THR A 141 -1.27 27.87 -22.93
CA THR A 141 0.02 27.70 -22.26
C THR A 141 -0.03 28.29 -20.86
N TRP A 142 0.08 27.44 -19.84
CA TRP A 142 0.17 27.87 -18.46
C TRP A 142 1.63 28.25 -18.15
N SER A 143 1.89 29.52 -17.81
CA SER A 143 3.20 29.93 -17.33
C SER A 143 3.30 29.66 -15.84
N VAL A 144 3.91 28.53 -15.48
CA VAL A 144 4.11 28.18 -14.06
C VAL A 144 5.26 29.05 -13.51
N PRO A 145 5.04 29.82 -12.44
CA PRO A 145 6.09 30.65 -11.85
C PRO A 145 7.25 29.77 -11.34
N LEU A 146 8.48 30.27 -11.45
CA LEU A 146 9.70 29.51 -11.09
C LEU A 146 9.69 29.03 -9.62
N TRP A 147 9.10 29.82 -8.71
CA TRP A 147 8.99 29.48 -7.29
C TRP A 147 8.15 28.22 -7.05
N GLU A 148 7.05 28.05 -7.79
CA GLU A 148 6.17 26.88 -7.68
C GLU A 148 6.89 25.62 -8.21
N ARG A 149 7.67 25.75 -9.29
CA ARG A 149 8.50 24.65 -9.82
C ARG A 149 9.56 24.21 -8.80
N THR A 150 10.22 25.16 -8.13
CA THR A 150 11.20 24.85 -7.08
C THR A 150 10.55 24.07 -5.94
N TYR A 151 9.39 24.51 -5.45
CA TYR A 151 8.67 23.81 -4.37
C TYR A 151 8.25 22.39 -4.76
N LEU A 152 7.79 22.17 -5.99
CA LEU A 152 7.45 20.85 -6.52
C LEU A 152 8.67 19.91 -6.58
N ILE A 153 9.82 20.44 -7.01
CA ILE A 153 11.08 19.68 -7.05
C ILE A 153 11.54 19.31 -5.63
N GLU A 154 11.42 20.22 -4.67
CA GLU A 154 11.73 19.94 -3.27
C GLU A 154 10.88 18.79 -2.72
N ILE A 155 9.57 18.78 -2.98
CA ILE A 155 8.67 17.69 -2.57
C ILE A 155 9.12 16.35 -3.19
N ILE A 156 9.49 16.34 -4.47
CA ILE A 156 9.99 15.13 -5.13
C ILE A 156 11.28 14.64 -4.46
N ILE A 157 12.23 15.52 -4.18
CA ILE A 157 13.50 15.16 -3.53
C ILE A 157 13.25 14.56 -2.15
N VAL A 158 12.44 15.23 -1.32
CA VAL A 158 12.08 14.74 0.01
C VAL A 158 11.36 13.39 -0.08
N GLY A 159 10.44 13.23 -1.04
CA GLY A 159 9.73 11.98 -1.29
C GLY A 159 10.66 10.84 -1.70
N ILE A 160 11.64 11.09 -2.58
CA ILE A 160 12.62 10.10 -3.02
C ILE A 160 13.54 9.70 -1.86
N VAL A 161 14.11 10.67 -1.14
CA VAL A 161 15.01 10.39 -0.01
C VAL A 161 14.25 9.63 1.09
N GLY A 162 13.06 10.10 1.46
CA GLY A 162 12.20 9.43 2.44
C GLY A 162 11.80 8.02 2.01
N GLY A 163 11.44 7.83 0.74
CA GLY A 163 11.08 6.53 0.18
C GLY A 163 12.26 5.55 0.16
N ILE A 164 13.45 6.00 -0.22
CA ILE A 164 14.68 5.17 -0.20
C ILE A 164 15.02 4.77 1.24
N CYS A 165 15.03 5.72 2.18
CA CYS A 165 15.29 5.43 3.59
C CYS A 165 14.29 4.44 4.18
N ALA A 166 12.99 4.63 3.92
CA ALA A 166 11.93 3.72 4.36
C ALA A 166 12.10 2.32 3.76
N THR A 167 12.41 2.24 2.46
CA THR A 167 12.61 0.96 1.77
C THR A 167 13.82 0.21 2.30
N ILE A 168 14.96 0.88 2.51
CA ILE A 168 16.16 0.23 3.08
C ILE A 168 15.87 -0.26 4.50
N SER A 169 15.17 0.54 5.31
CA SER A 169 14.77 0.13 6.66
C SER A 169 13.84 -1.10 6.65
N ALA A 170 12.85 -1.12 5.75
CA ALA A 170 11.92 -2.24 5.63
C ALA A 170 12.62 -3.51 5.13
N VAL A 171 13.45 -3.39 4.09
CA VAL A 171 14.22 -4.52 3.54
C VAL A 171 15.22 -5.07 4.57
N GLY A 172 15.89 -4.20 5.33
CA GLY A 172 16.77 -4.63 6.41
C GLY A 172 16.04 -5.44 7.48
N ALA A 173 14.85 -5.01 7.88
CA ALA A 173 14.01 -5.73 8.84
C ALA A 173 13.48 -7.06 8.28
N ILE A 174 13.08 -7.10 7.01
CA ILE A 174 12.64 -8.33 6.33
C ILE A 174 13.79 -9.34 6.28
N LEU A 175 14.99 -8.94 5.84
CA LEU A 175 16.12 -9.85 5.76
C LEU A 175 16.49 -10.40 7.14
N ALA A 176 16.57 -9.55 8.16
CA ALA A 176 16.87 -10.00 9.52
C ALA A 176 15.83 -11.01 10.05
N LYS A 177 14.54 -10.82 9.75
CA LYS A 177 13.45 -11.66 10.29
C LYS A 177 13.15 -12.90 9.44
N SER A 178 13.30 -12.84 8.11
CA SER A 178 13.09 -13.98 7.21
C SER A 178 14.10 -15.11 7.46
N PHE A 179 15.35 -14.81 7.82
CA PHE A 179 16.33 -15.87 8.06
C PHE A 179 16.03 -16.71 9.31
N ASP A 180 15.29 -16.17 10.29
CA ASP A 180 14.95 -16.88 11.52
C ASP A 180 13.64 -17.70 11.40
N ASN A 181 12.67 -17.25 10.58
CA ASN A 181 11.29 -17.77 10.62
C ASN A 181 10.67 -18.15 9.25
N SER A 182 11.46 -18.29 8.18
CA SER A 182 10.89 -18.69 6.89
C SER A 182 10.34 -20.13 6.94
N CYS A 183 9.10 -20.34 6.49
CA CYS A 183 8.50 -21.69 6.40
C CYS A 183 9.32 -22.66 5.53
N PHE A 184 10.21 -22.16 4.67
CA PHE A 184 11.12 -22.96 3.85
C PHE A 184 12.27 -23.60 4.64
N THR A 185 12.67 -23.04 5.79
CA THR A 185 13.71 -23.64 6.64
C THR A 185 13.13 -24.64 7.65
N ASN A 186 11.83 -24.54 7.94
CA ASN A 186 11.10 -25.44 8.85
C ASN A 186 10.65 -26.77 8.19
N PHE A 187 11.07 -27.04 6.94
CA PHE A 187 10.84 -28.33 6.29
C PHE A 187 11.89 -29.42 6.64
N ASN A 188 12.91 -29.09 7.43
CA ASN A 188 14.00 -29.99 7.79
C ASN A 188 14.03 -30.39 9.28
N GLY A 189 12.85 -30.51 9.91
CA GLY A 189 12.69 -30.96 11.31
C GLY A 189 11.46 -31.82 11.49
#